data_AF-A0A933A1E7-F1
#
_entry.id   AF-A0A933A1E7-F1
#
_cell.length_a   1.000
_cell.length_b   1.000
_cell.length_c   1.000
_cell.angle_alpha   90.00
_cell.angle_beta   90.00
_cell.angle_gamma   90.00
#
_symmetry.space_group_name_H-M   'P 1'
#
loop_
_entity.id
_entity.type
_entity.pdbx_description
1 polymer ?
#
loop_
_entity_poly.entity_id
_entity_poly.type
_entity_poly.pdbx_seq_one_letter_code
_entity_poly.pdbx_strand_id
1 'polypeptide(L)' 'MIGQEKTCPNCEAVMVLRVEVDEPDGPCYECPICNYRTCAEVRVPDRARPRAGRQR' A
#
# COMPACT_ATOMS: atom_id res chain seq x y z
N MET A 1 6.30 7.17 -19.93
CA MET A 1 5.54 6.24 -19.08
C MET A 1 4.56 7.10 -18.29
N ILE A 2 3.29 7.10 -18.69
CA ILE A 2 2.26 7.96 -18.09
C ILE A 2 1.95 7.34 -16.73
N GLY A 3 2.19 8.09 -15.64
CA GLY A 3 1.91 7.61 -14.29
C GLY A 3 0.43 7.25 -14.17
N GLN A 4 0.14 6.07 -13.61
CA GLN A 4 -1.24 5.66 -13.37
C GLN A 4 -1.85 6.59 -12.32
N GLU A 5 -2.67 7.55 -12.76
CA GLU A 5 -3.46 8.38 -11.87
C GLU A 5 -4.46 7.48 -11.14
N LYS A 6 -4.34 7.36 -9.82
CA LYS A 6 -5.30 6.61 -9.01
C LYS A 6 -6.50 7.49 -8.67
N THR A 7 -7.70 7.01 -8.97
CA THR A 7 -8.97 7.64 -8.59
C THR A 7 -9.59 6.93 -7.38
N CYS A 8 -10.25 7.70 -6.53
CA CYS A 8 -10.93 7.18 -5.36
C CYS A 8 -12.20 6.41 -5.78
N PRO A 9 -12.42 5.17 -5.34
CA PRO A 9 -13.62 4.40 -5.69
C PRO A 9 -14.90 4.98 -5.08
N ASN A 10 -14.80 5.81 -4.04
CA ASN A 10 -15.96 6.35 -3.33
C ASN A 10 -16.45 7.69 -3.91
N CYS A 11 -15.53 8.48 -4.48
CA CYS A 11 -15.81 9.87 -4.86
C CYS A 11 -15.31 10.22 -6.26
N GLU A 12 -14.68 9.28 -6.96
CA GLU A 12 -14.05 9.43 -8.28
C GLU A 12 -12.95 10.51 -8.36
N ALA A 13 -12.62 11.14 -7.24
CA ALA A 13 -11.58 12.15 -7.14
C ALA A 13 -10.18 11.57 -7.32
N VAL A 14 -9.29 12.36 -7.92
CA VAL A 14 -7.87 12.01 -8.04
C VAL A 14 -7.26 11.92 -6.65
N MET A 15 -6.63 10.79 -6.34
CA MET A 15 -5.96 10.55 -5.07
C MET A 15 -4.56 11.15 -5.07
N VAL A 16 -4.12 11.62 -3.90
CA VAL A 16 -2.81 12.22 -3.70
C VAL A 16 -1.86 11.16 -3.16
N LEU A 17 -0.68 11.03 -3.76
CA LEU A 17 0.37 10.18 -3.23
C LEU A 17 0.92 10.77 -1.92
N ARG A 18 0.78 10.02 -0.83
CA ARG A 18 1.46 10.23 0.43
C ARG A 18 2.68 9.30 0.51
N VAL A 19 3.85 9.90 0.61
CA VAL A 19 5.11 9.21 0.88
C VAL A 19 5.57 9.66 2.26
N GLU A 20 5.35 8.83 3.28
CA GLU A 20 5.94 9.05 4.59
C GLU A 20 7.31 8.36 4.63
N VAL A 21 8.36 9.14 4.95
CA VAL A 21 9.76 8.68 4.89
C VAL A 21 10.05 7.54 5.88
N ASP A 22 9.15 7.34 6.86
CA ASP A 22 9.29 6.36 7.95
C ASP A 22 8.32 5.16 7.82
N GLU A 23 7.47 5.11 6.78
CA GLU A 23 6.51 3.99 6.65
C GLU A 23 7.18 2.74 6.08
N PRO A 24 7.21 1.61 6.83
CA PRO A 24 7.79 0.35 6.35
C PRO A 24 6.98 -0.26 5.19
N ASP A 25 5.74 0.20 5.00
CA ASP A 25 4.75 -0.34 4.07
C ASP A 25 4.78 0.32 2.68
N GLY A 26 5.58 1.37 2.48
CA GLY A 26 5.76 2.03 1.18
C GLY A 26 4.70 3.10 0.84
N PRO A 27 4.64 3.57 -0.42
CA PRO A 27 3.81 4.71 -0.80
C PRO A 27 2.31 4.41 -0.72
N CYS A 28 1.57 5.31 -0.08
CA CYS A 28 0.11 5.26 0.00
C CYS A 28 -0.54 6.36 -0.82
N TYR A 29 -1.78 6.15 -1.25
CA TYR A 29 -2.60 7.17 -1.89
C TYR A 29 -3.74 7.52 -0.94
N GLU A 30 -4.04 8.80 -0.77
CA GLU A 30 -5.14 9.29 0.05
C GLU A 30 -6.08 10.18 -0.77
N CYS A 31 -7.39 9.98 -0.58
CA CYS A 31 -8.41 10.81 -1.19
C CYS A 31 -8.65 12.07 -0.35
N PRO A 32 -8.51 13.29 -0.91
CA PRO A 32 -8.69 14.54 -0.16
C PRO A 32 -10.16 14.85 0.17
N ILE A 33 -11.12 14.13 -0.40
CA ILE A 33 -12.55 14.38 -0.20
C ILE A 33 -13.11 13.54 0.95
N CYS A 34 -12.82 12.23 0.95
CA CYS A 34 -13.39 11.27 1.90
C CYS A 34 -12.35 10.59 2.78
N ASN A 35 -11.08 10.97 2.67
CA ASN A 35 -9.95 10.39 3.40
C ASN A 35 -9.77 8.88 3.19
N TYR A 36 -10.31 8.33 2.10
CA TYR A 36 -10.05 6.95 1.70
C TYR A 36 -8.57 6.76 1.38
N ARG A 37 -7.92 5.78 2.03
CA ARG A 37 -6.48 5.50 1.87
C ARG A 37 -6.27 4.12 1.25
N THR A 38 -5.36 4.02 0.29
CA THR A 38 -4.91 2.75 -0.30
C THR A 38 -3.38 2.74 -0.35
N CYS A 39 -2.76 1.81 0.38
CA CYS A 39 -1.33 1.62 0.33
C CYS A 39 -1.00 0.57 -0.74
N ALA A 40 0.04 0.83 -1.54
CA ALA A 40 0.57 -0.24 -2.38
C ALA A 40 1.27 -1.20 -1.41
N GLU A 41 0.67 -2.36 -1.13
CA GLU A 41 1.36 -3.40 -0.36
C GLU A 41 2.67 -3.71 -1.09
N VAL A 42 3.78 -3.21 -0.54
CA VAL A 42 5.08 -3.73 -0.91
C VAL A 42 5.05 -5.13 -0.32
N ARG A 43 4.74 -6.13 -1.15
CA ARG A 43 4.88 -7.53 -0.78
C ARG A 43 6.31 -7.70 -0.35
N VAL A 44 6.59 -7.57 0.94
CA VAL A 44 7.83 -8.02 1.53
C VAL A 44 7.80 -9.52 1.24
N PRO A 45 8.65 -10.05 0.34
CA PRO A 45 8.66 -11.47 0.10
C PRO A 45 8.93 -12.10 1.45
N ASP A 46 7.93 -12.81 1.97
CA ASP A 46 7.99 -13.57 3.21
C ASP A 46 9.31 -14.34 3.15
N ARG A 47 10.32 -13.87 3.91
CA ARG A 47 11.55 -14.61 4.09
C ARG A 47 11.10 -15.81 4.89
N ALA A 48 10.76 -16.86 4.13
CA ALA A 48 10.25 -18.13 4.58
C ALA A 48 10.66 -18.36 6.02
N ARG A 49 9.77 -18.04 6.96
CA ARG A 49 9.96 -18.47 8.33
C ARG A 49 10.07 -19.99 8.18
N PRO A 50 11.23 -20.62 8.42
CA PRO A 50 11.29 -22.07 8.31
C PRO A 50 10.19 -22.56 9.23
N ARG A 51 9.21 -23.28 8.66
CA ARG A 51 8.26 -24.04 9.46
C ARG A 51 9.15 -24.88 10.35
N ALA A 52 9.30 -24.47 11.61
CA ALA A 52 9.98 -25.26 12.61
C ALA A 52 9.16 -26.55 12.65
N GLY A 53 9.70 -27.56 11.98
CA GLY A 53 9.11 -28.88 11.90
C GLY A 53 8.96 -29.34 13.32
N ARG A 54 7.72 -29.34 13.81
CA ARG A 54 7.34 -30.02 15.04
C ARG A 54 7.50 -31.50 14.76
N GLN A 55 8.71 -32.02 14.93
CA GLN A 55 8.96 -33.46 14.97
C GLN A 55 8.89 -33.91 16.43
N ARG A 56 7.83 -34.68 16.68
CA ARG A 56 7.62 -35.78 17.63
C ARG A 56 8.01 -35.55 19.09
#